data_AF-A0A0F8Z8D2-F1
#
_entry.id   AF-A0A0F8Z8D2-F1
#
_cell.length_a   1.000
_cell.length_b   1.000
_cell.length_c   1.000
_cell.angle_alpha   90.00
_cell.angle_beta   90.00
_cell.angle_gamma   90.00
#
_symmetry.space_group_name_H-M   'P 1'
#
loop_
_entity.id
_entity.type
_entity.pdbx_description
1 polymer ?
#
loop_
_entity_poly.entity_id
_entity_poly.type
_entity_poly.pdbx_seq_one_letter_code
_entity_poly.pdbx_strand_id
1 'polypeptide(L)'
;YMGRDGENCIRIIEPYEYANTGYWGYDTYYHYPVGPNNDYYLCMVKMVGTPCHPCIKRNTLWEGPDEDRDLAKTLYPSFKQLMWVLDLLADPEKGEDPDQPLYFACPKTLAQEIMAQSYRKGSNTFIVPCHPTEGRPVFYDREGKGKQTKYSNVQFADEATELHPDLWEQIDWFENILDYPEFGEVRDKYEGVTTTASRGDDSPTEEQPADTGEDVVLPECHGVEFGKYQDCEDCEVVESCAEETEASKQPKSPPEEPGPTTGETPPPKTAKAPRRLPPKTPVRRPAGTAATGDSAPASKKVVKRVQAKPTRGGAATSAGGEDEAGEVDRKKIKDRLKDSIAKRKQARG
;
A
#
# COMPACT_ATOMS: atom_id res chain seq x y z
N TYR A 1 8.22 -7.00 10.53
CA TYR A 1 7.74 -5.68 10.95
C TYR A 1 6.25 -5.76 11.24
N MET A 2 5.85 -5.22 12.39
CA MET A 2 4.45 -5.05 12.78
C MET A 2 4.29 -3.62 13.27
N GLY A 3 3.47 -2.82 12.57
CA GLY A 3 3.26 -1.42 12.94
C GLY A 3 2.73 -1.28 14.37
N ARG A 4 3.22 -0.28 15.10
CA ARG A 4 2.75 0.09 16.44
C ARG A 4 1.40 0.78 16.36
N ASP A 5 0.64 0.80 17.46
CA ASP A 5 -0.58 1.60 17.54
C ASP A 5 -0.19 3.09 17.56
N GLY A 6 -0.84 3.91 16.73
CA GLY A 6 -0.50 5.31 16.51
C GLY A 6 0.41 5.53 15.30
N GLU A 7 1.29 6.53 15.40
CA GLU A 7 2.18 6.96 14.32
C GLU A 7 3.31 5.95 14.09
N ASN A 8 3.55 5.66 12.81
CA ASN A 8 4.64 4.82 12.33
C ASN A 8 5.40 5.56 11.23
N CYS A 9 6.71 5.32 11.15
CA CYS A 9 7.54 5.82 10.06
C CYS A 9 8.44 4.70 9.55
N ILE A 10 8.25 4.33 8.29
CA ILE A 10 9.02 3.26 7.65
C ILE A 10 9.80 3.78 6.45
N ARG A 11 10.96 3.20 6.21
CA ARG A 11 11.71 3.39 4.96
C ARG A 11 11.68 2.11 4.16
N ILE A 12 11.01 2.12 3.01
CA ILE A 12 10.93 0.96 2.12
C ILE A 12 12.27 0.74 1.43
N ILE A 13 12.76 -0.50 1.41
CA ILE A 13 14.01 -0.91 0.77
C ILE A 13 13.67 -1.58 -0.56
N GLU A 14 14.36 -1.19 -1.64
CA GLU A 14 14.25 -1.88 -2.93
C GLU A 14 14.91 -3.26 -2.84
N PRO A 15 14.17 -4.35 -3.11
CA PRO A 15 14.77 -5.68 -3.17
C PRO A 15 15.74 -5.77 -4.34
N TYR A 16 16.86 -6.47 -4.16
CA TYR A 16 17.87 -6.61 -5.21
C TYR A 16 17.33 -7.25 -6.50
N GLU A 17 16.36 -8.16 -6.35
CA GLU A 17 15.66 -8.87 -7.43
C GLU A 17 14.93 -7.92 -8.38
N TYR A 18 14.45 -6.79 -7.84
CA TYR A 18 13.61 -5.81 -8.52
C TYR A 18 14.33 -4.50 -8.78
N ALA A 19 15.65 -4.46 -8.58
CA ALA A 19 16.47 -3.28 -8.82
C ALA A 19 16.20 -2.72 -10.22
N ASN A 20 15.77 -1.45 -10.29
CA ASN A 20 15.40 -0.70 -11.49
C ASN A 20 14.01 -1.01 -12.10
N THR A 21 13.16 -1.80 -11.43
CA THR A 21 11.76 -1.96 -11.87
C THR A 21 10.86 -0.84 -11.33
N GLY A 22 11.31 -0.12 -10.29
CA GLY A 22 10.49 0.82 -9.54
C GLY A 22 9.41 0.13 -8.68
N TYR A 23 9.34 -1.20 -8.72
CA TYR A 23 8.46 -2.01 -7.89
C TYR A 23 9.20 -2.46 -6.63
N TRP A 24 8.56 -2.31 -5.48
CA TRP A 24 9.18 -2.46 -4.16
C TRP A 24 8.48 -3.51 -3.30
N GLY A 25 7.49 -4.18 -3.86
CA GLY A 25 6.74 -5.23 -3.20
C GLY A 25 6.93 -6.58 -3.89
N TYR A 26 6.49 -7.63 -3.21
CA TYR A 26 6.26 -8.96 -3.76
C TYR A 26 4.83 -9.36 -3.41
N ASP A 27 4.07 -9.72 -4.43
CA ASP A 27 2.64 -10.01 -4.26
C ASP A 27 2.48 -11.38 -3.63
N THR A 28 1.83 -11.40 -2.46
CA THR A 28 1.60 -12.62 -1.70
C THR A 28 0.12 -12.81 -1.42
N TYR A 29 -0.32 -14.07 -1.49
CA TYR A 29 -1.70 -14.46 -1.28
C TYR A 29 -1.73 -15.53 -0.20
N TYR A 30 -2.53 -15.32 0.84
CA TYR A 30 -2.59 -16.21 1.99
C TYR A 30 -4.02 -16.64 2.28
N HIS A 31 -4.23 -17.92 2.58
CA HIS A 31 -5.48 -18.41 3.15
C HIS A 31 -5.47 -18.28 4.67
N TYR A 32 -6.53 -17.69 5.22
CA TYR A 32 -6.77 -17.54 6.66
C TYR A 32 -8.26 -17.83 6.97
N PRO A 33 -8.59 -18.42 8.13
CA PRO A 33 -7.85 -19.48 8.82
C PRO A 33 -8.02 -20.84 8.11
N VAL A 34 -7.00 -21.70 8.15
CA VAL A 34 -7.01 -23.05 7.54
C VAL A 34 -6.95 -24.11 8.64
N GLY A 35 -7.98 -24.98 8.68
CA GLY A 35 -8.03 -26.13 9.59
C GLY A 35 -8.37 -25.77 11.04
N PRO A 36 -8.38 -26.76 11.95
CA PRO A 36 -8.80 -26.57 13.34
C PRO A 36 -7.86 -25.69 14.18
N ASN A 37 -6.59 -25.56 13.77
CA ASN A 37 -5.59 -24.74 14.46
C ASN A 37 -5.60 -23.27 14.03
N ASN A 38 -6.44 -22.89 13.06
CA ASN A 38 -6.45 -21.56 12.46
C ASN A 38 -5.10 -21.13 11.87
N ASP A 39 -4.39 -22.07 11.26
CA ASP A 39 -3.10 -21.80 10.59
C ASP A 39 -3.29 -20.94 9.34
N TYR A 40 -2.18 -20.42 8.80
CA TYR A 40 -2.15 -19.66 7.56
C TYR A 40 -1.17 -20.25 6.56
N TYR A 41 -1.57 -20.28 5.28
CA TYR A 41 -0.79 -20.87 4.21
C TYR A 41 -0.77 -19.98 2.97
N LEU A 42 0.33 -20.01 2.23
CA LEU A 42 0.40 -19.40 0.91
C LEU A 42 -0.58 -20.09 -0.07
N CYS A 43 -1.27 -19.28 -0.87
CA CYS A 43 -2.16 -19.74 -1.91
C CYS A 43 -1.35 -20.20 -3.12
N MET A 44 -1.09 -21.51 -3.22
CA MET A 44 -0.28 -22.08 -4.30
C MET A 44 -0.84 -21.80 -5.71
N VAL A 45 -2.16 -21.66 -5.87
CA VAL A 45 -2.78 -21.30 -7.16
C VAL A 45 -2.40 -19.88 -7.58
N LYS A 46 -2.44 -18.91 -6.66
CA LYS A 46 -2.13 -17.50 -6.96
C LYS A 46 -0.63 -17.24 -6.99
N MET A 47 0.15 -17.99 -6.21
CA MET A 47 1.59 -17.81 -6.10
C MET A 47 2.37 -18.53 -7.22
N VAL A 48 2.01 -19.78 -7.51
CA VAL A 48 2.82 -20.67 -8.38
C VAL A 48 1.99 -21.29 -9.51
N GLY A 49 0.66 -21.13 -9.50
CA GLY A 49 -0.23 -21.76 -10.48
C GLY A 49 -0.45 -23.26 -10.25
N THR A 50 -0.07 -23.79 -9.08
CA THR A 50 -0.28 -25.21 -8.74
C THR A 50 -1.56 -25.40 -7.91
N PRO A 51 -2.15 -26.61 -7.89
CA PRO A 51 -3.38 -26.86 -7.15
C PRO A 51 -3.28 -26.48 -5.66
N CYS A 52 -4.32 -25.85 -5.13
CA CYS A 52 -4.39 -25.42 -3.73
C CYS A 52 -5.69 -25.94 -3.12
N HIS A 53 -5.60 -26.70 -2.02
CA HIS A 53 -6.75 -27.38 -1.44
C HIS A 53 -7.86 -26.42 -0.97
N PRO A 54 -7.57 -25.33 -0.21
CA PRO A 54 -8.57 -24.30 0.10
C PRO A 54 -9.28 -23.71 -1.13
N CYS A 55 -8.56 -23.45 -2.23
CA CYS A 55 -9.18 -22.96 -3.47
C CYS A 55 -10.14 -23.98 -4.10
N ILE A 56 -9.78 -25.27 -4.10
CA ILE A 56 -10.65 -26.34 -4.61
C ILE A 56 -11.93 -26.42 -3.79
N LYS A 57 -11.82 -26.38 -2.46
CA LYS A 57 -12.97 -26.40 -1.55
C LYS A 57 -13.83 -25.16 -1.72
N ARG A 58 -13.22 -23.97 -1.83
CA ARG A 58 -13.93 -22.73 -2.16
C ARG A 58 -14.76 -22.87 -3.43
N ASN A 59 -14.16 -23.32 -4.54
CA ASN A 59 -14.88 -23.45 -5.81
C ASN A 59 -16.00 -24.49 -5.71
N THR A 60 -15.78 -25.59 -4.99
CA THR A 60 -16.82 -26.60 -4.72
C THR A 60 -17.99 -26.00 -3.93
N LEU A 61 -17.73 -25.12 -2.96
CA LEU A 61 -18.78 -24.44 -2.20
C LEU A 61 -19.49 -23.33 -2.99
N TRP A 62 -18.79 -22.72 -3.94
CA TRP A 62 -19.32 -21.65 -4.78
C TRP A 62 -20.22 -22.17 -5.91
N GLU A 63 -19.83 -23.30 -6.52
CA GLU A 63 -20.48 -23.87 -7.71
C GLU A 63 -21.24 -25.18 -7.43
N GLY A 64 -21.11 -25.72 -6.23
CA GLY A 64 -21.66 -27.03 -5.86
C GLY A 64 -23.14 -27.00 -5.48
N PRO A 65 -23.76 -28.19 -5.31
CA PRO A 65 -25.20 -28.32 -5.04
C PRO A 65 -25.64 -27.74 -3.69
N ASP A 66 -24.73 -27.66 -2.71
CA ASP A 66 -24.99 -27.15 -1.36
C ASP A 66 -24.70 -25.64 -1.23
N GLU A 67 -24.42 -24.92 -2.35
CA GLU A 67 -24.04 -23.50 -2.46
C GLU A 67 -23.95 -22.72 -1.13
N ASP A 68 -22.77 -22.76 -0.49
CA ASP A 68 -22.49 -21.95 0.70
C ASP A 68 -21.51 -20.84 0.32
N ARG A 69 -22.07 -19.77 -0.26
CA ARG A 69 -21.30 -18.63 -0.77
C ARG A 69 -20.62 -17.85 0.35
N ASP A 70 -21.17 -17.85 1.55
CA ASP A 70 -20.59 -17.10 2.66
C ASP A 70 -19.36 -17.82 3.20
N LEU A 71 -19.40 -19.15 3.31
CA LEU A 71 -18.21 -19.96 3.60
C LEU A 71 -17.18 -19.91 2.46
N ALA A 72 -17.62 -19.90 1.20
CA ALA A 72 -16.71 -19.79 0.06
C ALA A 72 -15.94 -18.45 0.05
N LYS A 73 -16.54 -17.35 0.51
CA LYS A 73 -15.87 -16.04 0.62
C LYS A 73 -14.78 -16.04 1.69
N THR A 74 -14.99 -16.72 2.83
CA THR A 74 -13.97 -16.75 3.89
C THR A 74 -12.73 -17.54 3.47
N LEU A 75 -12.88 -18.52 2.58
CA LEU A 75 -11.76 -19.27 2.01
C LEU A 75 -10.98 -18.51 0.93
N TYR A 76 -11.44 -17.33 0.50
CA TYR A 76 -10.72 -16.54 -0.50
C TYR A 76 -9.37 -16.07 0.06
N PRO A 77 -8.27 -16.21 -0.70
CA PRO A 77 -6.97 -15.80 -0.20
C PRO A 77 -6.88 -14.28 -0.07
N SER A 78 -6.39 -13.81 1.08
CA SER A 78 -6.12 -12.41 1.33
C SER A 78 -4.81 -11.99 0.67
N PHE A 79 -4.85 -10.87 -0.06
CA PHE A 79 -3.67 -10.25 -0.66
C PHE A 79 -2.87 -9.46 0.37
N LYS A 80 -1.56 -9.66 0.38
CA LYS A 80 -0.58 -8.82 1.07
C LYS A 80 0.55 -8.49 0.11
N GLN A 81 1.08 -7.28 0.22
CA GLN A 81 2.31 -6.91 -0.47
C GLN A 81 3.46 -7.08 0.51
N LEU A 82 4.35 -8.02 0.24
CA LEU A 82 5.54 -8.25 1.06
C LEU A 82 6.64 -7.28 0.65
N MET A 83 7.26 -6.60 1.59
CA MET A 83 8.27 -5.57 1.32
C MET A 83 9.35 -5.57 2.40
N TRP A 84 10.57 -5.18 2.04
CA TRP A 84 11.62 -4.90 3.02
C TRP A 84 11.52 -3.45 3.49
N VAL A 85 11.62 -3.22 4.80
CA VAL A 85 11.49 -1.90 5.42
C VAL A 85 12.50 -1.72 6.56
N LEU A 86 12.89 -0.47 6.81
CA LEU A 86 13.46 -0.03 8.09
C LEU A 86 12.37 0.64 8.92
N ASP A 87 12.39 0.42 10.23
CA ASP A 87 11.55 1.14 11.17
C ASP A 87 12.33 2.34 11.74
N LEU A 88 12.02 3.54 11.24
CA LEU A 88 12.75 4.75 11.64
C LEU A 88 12.33 5.30 13.01
N LEU A 89 11.26 4.77 13.59
CA LEU A 89 10.84 5.06 14.96
C LEU A 89 11.14 3.89 15.92
N ALA A 90 11.99 2.95 15.50
CA ALA A 90 12.52 1.91 16.36
C ALA A 90 13.19 2.53 17.60
N ASP A 91 12.98 1.90 18.76
CA ASP A 91 13.49 2.36 20.05
C ASP A 91 14.67 1.48 20.49
N PRO A 92 15.93 1.98 20.41
CA PRO A 92 17.11 1.21 20.81
C PRO A 92 17.08 0.78 22.28
N GLU A 93 16.38 1.52 23.16
CA GLU A 93 16.26 1.14 24.58
C GLU A 93 15.41 -0.12 24.76
N LYS A 94 14.54 -0.43 23.78
CA LYS A 94 13.75 -1.67 23.73
C LYS A 94 14.45 -2.79 22.97
N GLY A 95 15.69 -2.57 22.52
CA GLY A 95 16.47 -3.52 21.73
C GLY A 95 16.04 -3.59 20.27
N GLU A 96 15.32 -2.57 19.78
CA GLU A 96 14.98 -2.44 18.36
C GLU A 96 16.12 -1.68 17.65
N ASP A 97 16.64 -2.23 16.56
CA ASP A 97 17.70 -1.59 15.78
C ASP A 97 17.08 -0.88 14.56
N PRO A 98 17.16 0.46 14.46
CA PRO A 98 16.61 1.21 13.33
C PRO A 98 17.28 0.87 12.00
N ASP A 99 18.51 0.34 12.03
CA ASP A 99 19.27 -0.04 10.85
C ASP A 99 19.04 -1.51 10.44
N GLN A 100 18.25 -2.28 11.21
CA GLN A 100 17.93 -3.66 10.88
C GLN A 100 16.79 -3.76 9.86
N PRO A 101 17.00 -4.39 8.69
CA PRO A 101 15.93 -4.66 7.74
C PRO A 101 14.89 -5.62 8.31
N LEU A 102 13.62 -5.25 8.13
CA LEU A 102 12.47 -6.06 8.52
C LEU A 102 11.62 -6.33 7.29
N TYR A 103 11.04 -7.53 7.18
CA TYR A 103 10.01 -7.78 6.18
C TYR A 103 8.65 -7.34 6.72
N PHE A 104 7.82 -6.75 5.86
CA PHE A 104 6.48 -6.29 6.19
C PHE A 104 5.47 -6.89 5.21
N ALA A 105 4.54 -7.69 5.73
CA ALA A 105 3.38 -8.16 4.96
C ALA A 105 2.30 -7.06 4.95
N CYS A 106 2.53 -6.03 4.13
CA CYS A 106 1.70 -4.84 4.06
C CYS A 106 0.29 -5.17 3.53
N PRO A 107 -0.78 -4.73 4.21
CA PRO A 107 -2.14 -4.86 3.70
C PRO A 107 -2.35 -4.12 2.37
N LYS A 108 -3.19 -4.69 1.49
CA LYS A 108 -3.56 -4.10 0.18
C LYS A 108 -3.88 -2.61 0.25
N THR A 109 -4.69 -2.22 1.23
CA THR A 109 -5.18 -0.85 1.40
C THR A 109 -4.03 0.13 1.67
N LEU A 110 -3.13 -0.20 2.60
CA LEU A 110 -1.95 0.61 2.89
C LEU A 110 -1.00 0.67 1.68
N ALA A 111 -0.73 -0.47 1.04
CA ALA A 111 0.08 -0.52 -0.18
C ALA A 111 -0.48 0.39 -1.29
N GLN A 112 -1.79 0.35 -1.52
CA GLN A 112 -2.47 1.20 -2.50
C GLN A 112 -2.41 2.68 -2.11
N GLU A 113 -2.54 3.02 -0.82
CA GLU A 113 -2.39 4.40 -0.35
C GLU A 113 -0.95 4.91 -0.56
N ILE A 114 0.07 4.10 -0.26
CA ILE A 114 1.48 4.45 -0.50
C ILE A 114 1.70 4.73 -2.00
N MET A 115 1.20 3.84 -2.87
CA MET A 115 1.25 4.04 -4.32
C MET A 115 0.49 5.29 -4.76
N ALA A 116 -0.70 5.56 -4.21
CA ALA A 116 -1.47 6.75 -4.56
C ALA A 116 -0.75 8.05 -4.17
N GLN A 117 -0.08 8.08 -3.00
CA GLN A 117 0.68 9.23 -2.52
C GLN A 117 2.02 9.43 -3.26
N SER A 118 2.50 8.39 -3.95
CA SER A 118 3.75 8.46 -4.72
C SER A 118 3.66 9.41 -5.90
N TYR A 119 2.44 9.65 -6.42
CA TYR A 119 2.20 10.53 -7.56
C TYR A 119 1.74 11.93 -7.12
N ARG A 120 2.59 12.94 -7.31
CA ARG A 120 2.25 14.33 -7.03
C ARG A 120 1.60 14.98 -8.25
N LYS A 121 0.27 15.06 -8.24
CA LYS A 121 -0.54 15.66 -9.32
C LYS A 121 -0.13 17.08 -9.71
N GLY A 122 0.30 17.91 -8.75
CA GLY A 122 0.63 19.32 -8.99
C GLY A 122 1.94 19.52 -9.77
N SER A 123 2.92 18.65 -9.55
CA SER A 123 4.24 18.71 -10.21
C SER A 123 4.40 17.69 -11.33
N ASN A 124 3.45 16.75 -11.49
CA ASN A 124 3.55 15.60 -12.39
C ASN A 124 4.84 14.79 -12.16
N THR A 125 5.25 14.66 -10.89
CA THR A 125 6.45 13.93 -10.49
C THR A 125 6.05 12.69 -9.70
N PHE A 126 6.76 11.59 -9.95
CA PHE A 126 6.66 10.38 -9.15
C PHE A 126 7.77 10.34 -8.11
N ILE A 127 7.41 9.99 -6.88
CA ILE A 127 8.35 9.62 -5.82
C ILE A 127 8.50 8.12 -5.91
N VAL A 128 9.74 7.64 -6.09
CA VAL A 128 10.03 6.21 -6.01
C VAL A 128 10.36 5.90 -4.54
N PRO A 129 9.43 5.29 -3.77
CA PRO A 129 9.56 5.19 -2.32
C PRO A 129 10.74 4.33 -1.88
N CYS A 130 11.17 3.40 -2.72
CA CYS A 130 12.25 2.45 -2.44
C CYS A 130 13.63 2.91 -2.92
N HIS A 131 13.74 4.01 -3.67
CA HIS A 131 14.99 4.42 -4.32
C HIS A 131 16.12 4.56 -3.28
N PRO A 132 17.33 4.00 -3.49
CA PRO A 132 18.41 4.01 -2.50
C PRO A 132 18.73 5.38 -1.89
N THR A 133 18.90 6.40 -2.74
CA THR A 133 19.32 7.75 -2.33
C THR A 133 18.14 8.73 -2.21
N GLU A 134 17.26 8.78 -3.22
CA GLU A 134 16.12 9.71 -3.28
C GLU A 134 14.83 9.22 -2.60
N GLY A 135 14.80 7.98 -2.13
CA GLY A 135 13.62 7.41 -1.50
C GLY A 135 13.32 8.12 -0.17
N ARG A 136 12.02 8.24 0.12
CA ARG A 136 11.52 9.03 1.24
C ARG A 136 10.84 8.12 2.26
N PRO A 137 11.02 8.37 3.56
CA PRO A 137 10.23 7.70 4.59
C PRO A 137 8.72 7.91 4.39
N VAL A 138 7.96 6.90 4.77
CA VAL A 138 6.50 6.87 4.75
C VAL A 138 6.01 6.94 6.19
N PHE A 139 5.29 8.01 6.50
CA PHE A 139 4.52 8.16 7.73
C PHE A 139 3.12 7.59 7.52
N TYR A 140 2.61 6.87 8.50
CA TYR A 140 1.22 6.45 8.54
C TYR A 140 0.78 6.17 9.98
N ASP A 141 -0.52 6.33 10.23
CA ASP A 141 -1.14 5.98 11.50
C ASP A 141 -1.80 4.61 11.40
N ARG A 142 -1.61 3.78 12.42
CA ARG A 142 -2.30 2.51 12.60
C ARG A 142 -3.19 2.57 13.84
N GLU A 143 -4.49 2.41 13.64
CA GLU A 143 -5.48 2.41 14.71
C GLU A 143 -6.21 1.07 14.76
N GLY A 144 -6.57 0.60 15.96
CA GLY A 144 -7.37 -0.62 16.15
C GLY A 144 -6.58 -1.93 16.07
N LYS A 145 -7.26 -3.03 16.42
CA LYS A 145 -6.66 -4.38 16.52
C LYS A 145 -7.43 -5.37 15.65
N GLY A 146 -6.71 -6.35 15.11
CA GLY A 146 -7.26 -7.41 14.27
C GLY A 146 -8.00 -6.86 13.06
N LYS A 147 -9.30 -7.16 12.96
CA LYS A 147 -10.17 -6.77 11.83
C LYS A 147 -10.48 -5.28 11.79
N GLN A 148 -10.43 -4.61 12.93
CA GLN A 148 -10.71 -3.19 13.04
C GLN A 148 -9.45 -2.35 12.84
N THR A 149 -8.35 -2.96 12.37
CA THR A 149 -7.13 -2.22 12.08
C THR A 149 -7.33 -1.35 10.85
N LYS A 150 -7.24 -0.05 11.05
CA LYS A 150 -7.31 0.98 10.02
C LYS A 150 -5.94 1.62 9.86
N TYR A 151 -5.57 1.86 8.61
CA TYR A 151 -4.40 2.65 8.24
C TYR A 151 -4.89 4.01 7.74
N SER A 152 -4.24 5.09 8.15
CA SER A 152 -4.62 6.44 7.75
C SER A 152 -3.43 7.39 7.77
N ASN A 153 -3.64 8.61 7.29
CA ASN A 153 -2.63 9.67 7.26
C ASN A 153 -1.32 9.27 6.56
N VAL A 154 -1.41 8.42 5.53
CA VAL A 154 -0.25 8.00 4.73
C VAL A 154 0.34 9.20 4.01
N GLN A 155 1.60 9.52 4.31
CA GLN A 155 2.32 10.66 3.76
C GLN A 155 3.80 10.34 3.58
N PHE A 156 4.43 10.94 2.57
CA PHE A 156 5.89 10.90 2.42
C PHE A 156 6.54 12.04 3.19
N ALA A 157 7.69 11.77 3.80
CA ALA A 157 8.53 12.82 4.37
C ALA A 157 8.94 13.85 3.31
N ASP A 158 9.22 15.07 3.76
CA ASP A 158 9.71 16.13 2.88
C ASP A 158 11.14 15.90 2.40
N GLU A 159 11.97 15.27 3.25
CA GLU A 159 13.37 14.98 2.99
C GLU A 159 13.56 13.51 2.56
N ALA A 160 14.52 13.29 1.66
CA ALA A 160 14.93 11.95 1.28
C ALA A 160 15.85 11.36 2.35
N THR A 161 15.85 10.04 2.46
CA THR A 161 16.73 9.30 3.38
C THR A 161 17.53 8.31 2.57
N GLU A 162 18.84 8.53 2.52
CA GLU A 162 19.79 7.64 1.86
C GLU A 162 19.95 6.35 2.66
N LEU A 163 19.88 5.21 1.97
CA LEU A 163 20.06 3.88 2.53
C LEU A 163 21.53 3.46 2.44
N HIS A 164 22.06 2.91 3.54
CA HIS A 164 23.44 2.42 3.56
C HIS A 164 23.61 1.19 2.64
N PRO A 165 24.68 1.09 1.83
CA PRO A 165 24.91 -0.04 0.91
C PRO A 165 24.93 -1.43 1.58
N ASP A 166 25.33 -1.51 2.84
CA ASP A 166 25.40 -2.79 3.56
C ASP A 166 24.02 -3.40 3.86
N LEU A 167 22.93 -2.63 3.74
CA LEU A 167 21.57 -3.14 3.95
C LEU A 167 21.22 -4.24 2.95
N TRP A 168 21.74 -4.14 1.72
CA TRP A 168 21.50 -5.16 0.69
C TRP A 168 22.20 -6.49 0.98
N GLU A 169 23.21 -6.51 1.86
CA GLU A 169 23.85 -7.75 2.30
C GLU A 169 23.03 -8.47 3.38
N GLN A 170 22.11 -7.76 4.04
CA GLN A 170 21.27 -8.27 5.13
C GLN A 170 19.90 -8.78 4.66
N ILE A 171 19.42 -8.31 3.51
CA ILE A 171 18.15 -8.77 2.94
C ILE A 171 18.35 -10.02 2.08
N ASP A 172 17.40 -10.95 2.15
CA ASP A 172 17.32 -12.08 1.24
C ASP A 172 16.18 -11.89 0.23
N TRP A 173 16.21 -12.72 -0.79
CA TRP A 173 15.20 -12.85 -1.83
C TRP A 173 13.86 -13.27 -1.22
N PHE A 174 12.75 -12.71 -1.71
CA PHE A 174 11.44 -13.04 -1.12
C PHE A 174 11.10 -14.52 -1.28
N GLU A 175 11.51 -15.13 -2.38
CA GLU A 175 11.34 -16.57 -2.63
C GLU A 175 12.10 -17.45 -1.63
N ASN A 176 13.18 -16.94 -1.01
CA ASN A 176 13.95 -17.68 0.00
C ASN A 176 13.34 -17.61 1.40
N ILE A 177 12.51 -16.60 1.68
CA ILE A 177 11.86 -16.43 2.99
C ILE A 177 10.45 -17.00 3.03
N LEU A 178 9.83 -17.19 1.86
CA LEU A 178 8.49 -17.75 1.75
C LEU A 178 8.52 -19.28 1.82
N ASP A 179 7.67 -19.84 2.67
CA ASP A 179 7.47 -21.28 2.79
C ASP A 179 6.33 -21.71 1.87
N TYR A 180 6.64 -22.51 0.86
CA TYR A 180 5.69 -23.02 -0.13
C TYR A 180 5.24 -24.42 0.26
N PRO A 181 4.07 -24.57 0.91
CA PRO A 181 3.65 -25.85 1.43
C PRO A 181 3.25 -26.81 0.29
N GLU A 182 3.49 -28.10 0.50
CA GLU A 182 3.01 -29.12 -0.42
C GLU A 182 1.50 -29.31 -0.30
N PHE A 183 0.85 -29.70 -1.40
CA PHE A 183 -0.61 -29.88 -1.44
C PHE A 183 -1.13 -30.84 -0.36
N GLY A 184 -0.42 -31.96 -0.13
CA GLY A 184 -0.79 -32.96 0.87
C GLY A 184 -0.79 -32.39 2.29
N GLU A 185 0.20 -31.58 2.63
CA GLU A 185 0.32 -30.95 3.94
C GLU A 185 -0.87 -30.01 4.21
N VAL A 186 -1.18 -29.12 3.27
CA VAL A 186 -2.29 -28.18 3.41
C VAL A 186 -3.63 -28.92 3.49
N ARG A 187 -3.82 -29.96 2.66
CA ARG A 187 -5.02 -30.81 2.70
C ARG A 187 -5.18 -31.47 4.06
N ASP A 188 -4.15 -32.15 4.56
CA ASP A 188 -4.24 -32.95 5.78
C ASP A 188 -4.55 -32.06 7.00
N LYS A 189 -3.97 -30.85 7.03
CA LYS A 189 -4.28 -29.84 8.06
C LYS A 189 -5.68 -29.25 7.90
N TYR A 190 -6.12 -28.96 6.68
CA TYR A 190 -7.46 -28.42 6.41
C TYR A 190 -8.57 -29.42 6.77
N GLU A 191 -8.43 -30.67 6.34
CA GLU A 191 -9.42 -31.73 6.59
C GLU A 191 -9.36 -32.25 8.04
N GLY A 192 -8.43 -31.75 8.86
CA GLY A 192 -8.27 -32.16 10.24
C GLY A 192 -7.87 -33.63 10.39
N VAL A 193 -7.24 -34.21 9.35
CA VAL A 193 -6.68 -35.56 9.39
C VAL A 193 -5.44 -35.52 10.28
N THR A 194 -5.69 -35.44 11.58
CA THR A 194 -4.68 -35.57 12.61
C THR A 194 -4.24 -37.03 12.62
N THR A 195 -3.19 -37.35 11.87
CA THR A 195 -2.41 -38.54 12.16
C THR A 195 -1.80 -38.37 13.55
N THR A 196 -2.52 -38.91 14.54
CA THR A 196 -2.13 -39.20 15.92
C THR A 196 -1.92 -38.06 16.93
N ALA A 197 -2.80 -38.09 17.94
CA ALA A 197 -2.57 -37.89 19.38
C ALA A 197 -2.33 -36.47 19.94
N SER A 198 -3.43 -35.94 20.48
CA SER A 198 -3.54 -35.17 21.74
C SER A 198 -2.56 -34.03 21.99
N ARG A 199 -3.05 -32.80 21.81
CA ARG A 199 -2.83 -31.71 22.77
C ARG A 199 -4.10 -30.88 22.84
N GLY A 200 -4.75 -30.88 24.00
CA GLY A 200 -5.85 -29.98 24.27
C GLY A 200 -5.32 -28.57 24.32
N ASP A 201 -5.84 -27.72 23.45
CA ASP A 201 -5.63 -26.28 23.51
C ASP A 201 -6.99 -25.61 23.28
N ASP A 202 -7.46 -24.96 24.35
CA ASP A 202 -8.70 -24.21 24.46
C ASP A 202 -8.39 -22.78 23.99
N SER A 203 -8.07 -22.65 22.71
CA SER A 203 -7.78 -21.36 22.08
C SER A 203 -9.11 -20.74 21.62
N PRO A 204 -9.45 -19.50 22.04
CA PRO A 204 -10.71 -18.88 21.66
C PRO A 204 -10.77 -18.66 20.16
N THR A 205 -11.69 -19.37 19.51
CA THR A 205 -12.00 -19.27 18.09
C THR A 205 -12.51 -17.87 17.76
N GLU A 206 -11.64 -17.03 17.19
CA GLU A 206 -12.02 -15.71 16.71
C GLU A 206 -12.55 -15.81 15.27
N GLU A 207 -13.85 -16.09 15.10
CA GLU A 207 -14.55 -16.12 13.81
C GLU A 207 -14.27 -14.83 13.00
N GLN A 208 -13.58 -14.95 11.86
CA GLN A 208 -13.37 -13.84 10.94
C GLN A 208 -14.44 -13.78 9.85
N PRO A 209 -15.19 -12.66 9.73
CA PRO A 209 -15.97 -12.40 8.53
C PRO A 209 -15.04 -12.07 7.37
N ALA A 210 -15.39 -12.55 6.17
CA ALA A 210 -14.68 -12.30 4.93
C ALA A 210 -14.42 -10.80 4.72
N ASP A 211 -13.22 -10.47 4.25
CA ASP A 211 -12.91 -9.15 3.69
C ASP A 211 -13.83 -8.95 2.47
N THR A 212 -14.98 -8.30 2.68
CA THR A 212 -15.92 -7.95 1.62
C THR A 212 -15.39 -6.73 0.86
N GLY A 213 -14.14 -6.77 0.43
CA GLY A 213 -13.69 -5.89 -0.64
C GLY A 213 -14.75 -6.00 -1.72
N GLU A 214 -15.48 -4.90 -1.97
CA GLU A 214 -16.38 -4.80 -3.11
C GLU A 214 -15.49 -4.90 -4.35
N ASP A 215 -15.18 -6.13 -4.73
CA ASP A 215 -14.60 -6.44 -6.01
C ASP A 215 -15.67 -6.08 -7.04
N VAL A 216 -15.36 -5.08 -7.84
CA VAL A 216 -16.02 -4.87 -9.13
C VAL A 216 -15.98 -6.21 -9.85
N VAL A 217 -17.13 -6.86 -9.95
CA VAL A 217 -17.30 -8.07 -10.75
C VAL A 217 -17.05 -7.67 -12.20
N LEU A 218 -15.79 -7.76 -12.62
CA LEU A 218 -15.44 -7.77 -14.02
C LEU A 218 -16.12 -8.99 -14.62
N PRO A 219 -16.85 -8.85 -15.76
CA PRO A 219 -17.47 -9.99 -16.43
C PRO A 219 -16.44 -11.09 -16.61
N GLU A 220 -16.79 -12.31 -16.24
CA GLU A 220 -15.97 -13.50 -16.46
C GLU A 220 -15.72 -13.65 -17.95
N CYS A 221 -14.61 -13.13 -18.45
CA CYS A 221 -14.06 -13.61 -19.70
C CYS A 221 -13.51 -15.01 -19.43
N HIS A 222 -14.29 -16.03 -19.79
CA HIS A 222 -13.83 -17.41 -19.86
C HIS A 222 -12.76 -17.53 -20.96
N GLY A 223 -11.53 -17.11 -20.70
CA GLY A 223 -10.48 -17.25 -21.72
C GLY A 223 -9.16 -16.52 -21.55
N VAL A 224 -8.86 -15.86 -20.44
CA VAL A 224 -7.53 -15.23 -20.27
C VAL A 224 -6.83 -15.79 -19.04
N GLU A 225 -6.26 -16.98 -19.21
CA GLU A 225 -5.07 -17.33 -18.44
C GLU A 225 -4.02 -16.24 -18.71
N PHE A 226 -3.48 -15.69 -17.62
CA PHE A 226 -2.53 -14.59 -17.65
C PHE A 226 -1.35 -14.89 -18.59
N GLY A 227 -1.19 -14.08 -19.65
CA GLY A 227 0.07 -13.99 -20.41
C GLY A 227 0.06 -14.43 -21.87
N LYS A 228 -1.07 -14.82 -22.47
CA LYS A 228 -1.16 -15.13 -23.92
C LYS A 228 -2.13 -14.23 -24.68
N TYR A 229 -1.78 -12.95 -24.82
CA TYR A 229 -2.56 -12.03 -25.67
C TYR A 229 -2.55 -12.40 -27.17
N GLN A 230 -1.61 -13.24 -27.61
CA GLN A 230 -1.50 -13.67 -29.00
C GLN A 230 -2.57 -14.72 -29.40
N ASP A 231 -3.19 -15.39 -28.42
CA ASP A 231 -4.21 -16.42 -28.69
C ASP A 231 -5.63 -15.80 -28.81
N CYS A 232 -5.74 -14.48 -28.81
CA CYS A 232 -7.02 -13.75 -28.89
C CYS A 232 -7.50 -13.55 -30.35
N GLU A 233 -6.69 -13.82 -31.37
CA GLU A 233 -7.09 -13.62 -32.77
C GLU A 233 -8.07 -14.70 -33.28
N ASP A 234 -8.09 -15.88 -32.63
CA ASP A 234 -8.94 -17.03 -33.03
C ASP A 234 -10.12 -17.29 -32.08
N CYS A 235 -10.40 -16.38 -31.13
CA CYS A 235 -11.51 -16.56 -30.21
C CYS A 235 -12.84 -16.14 -30.86
N GLU A 236 -13.75 -17.09 -31.08
CA GLU A 236 -15.10 -16.86 -31.64
C GLU A 236 -15.95 -15.85 -30.85
N VAL A 237 -15.51 -15.45 -29.65
CA VAL A 237 -16.18 -14.50 -28.75
C VAL A 237 -15.73 -13.05 -28.97
N VAL A 238 -14.65 -12.80 -29.76
CA VAL A 238 -14.09 -11.46 -29.99
C VAL A 238 -15.11 -10.49 -30.59
N GLU A 239 -15.98 -10.96 -31.48
CA GLU A 239 -17.03 -10.11 -32.06
C GLU A 239 -18.01 -9.62 -30.98
N SER A 240 -18.39 -10.48 -30.03
CA SER A 240 -19.30 -10.10 -28.94
C SER A 240 -18.65 -9.12 -27.93
N CYS A 241 -17.34 -9.27 -27.66
CA CYS A 241 -16.62 -8.36 -26.77
C CYS A 241 -16.36 -6.99 -27.43
N ALA A 242 -16.15 -6.96 -28.75
CA ALA A 242 -15.99 -5.71 -29.51
C ALA A 242 -17.32 -4.94 -29.63
N GLU A 243 -18.44 -5.65 -29.80
CA GLU A 243 -19.77 -5.03 -29.86
C GLU A 243 -20.18 -4.40 -28.52
N GLU A 244 -19.89 -5.03 -27.38
CA GLU A 244 -20.17 -4.44 -26.06
C GLU A 244 -19.31 -3.20 -25.76
N THR A 245 -18.04 -3.19 -26.21
CA THR A 245 -17.17 -2.03 -26.05
C THR A 245 -17.56 -0.87 -26.96
N GLU A 246 -18.00 -1.13 -28.19
CA GLU A 246 -18.59 -0.12 -29.09
C GLU A 246 -19.94 0.42 -28.58
N ALA A 247 -20.81 -0.45 -28.03
CA ALA A 247 -22.07 -0.04 -27.43
C ALA A 247 -21.87 0.87 -26.20
N SER A 248 -20.80 0.65 -25.42
CA SER A 248 -20.45 1.50 -24.28
C SER A 248 -19.92 2.89 -24.69
N LYS A 249 -19.40 3.02 -25.91
CA LYS A 249 -18.87 4.29 -26.47
C LYS A 249 -19.93 5.16 -27.12
N GLN A 250 -21.16 4.65 -27.32
CA GLN A 250 -22.24 5.51 -27.77
C GLN A 250 -22.54 6.55 -26.69
N PRO A 251 -22.48 7.87 -27.01
CA PRO A 251 -22.83 8.90 -26.06
C PRO A 251 -24.29 8.72 -25.68
N LYS A 252 -24.55 8.48 -24.38
CA LYS A 252 -25.91 8.48 -23.83
C LYS A 252 -26.60 9.75 -24.31
N SER A 253 -27.65 9.60 -25.10
CA SER A 253 -28.49 10.70 -25.54
C SER A 253 -28.92 11.52 -24.32
N PRO A 254 -28.86 12.86 -24.40
CA PRO A 254 -29.31 13.70 -23.29
C PRO A 254 -30.75 13.33 -22.93
N PRO A 255 -31.10 13.31 -21.63
CA PRO A 255 -32.43 12.91 -21.18
C PRO A 255 -33.49 13.78 -21.87
N GLU A 256 -34.48 13.12 -22.48
CA GLU A 256 -35.65 13.80 -23.06
C GLU A 256 -36.29 14.71 -22.02
N GLU A 257 -36.49 15.97 -22.39
CA GLU A 257 -37.17 16.94 -21.56
C GLU A 257 -38.61 16.47 -21.30
N PRO A 258 -39.06 16.43 -20.03
CA PRO A 258 -40.45 16.11 -19.73
C PRO A 258 -41.36 17.19 -20.31
N GLY A 259 -42.29 16.75 -21.17
CA GLY A 259 -43.31 17.62 -21.76
C GLY A 259 -44.18 18.35 -20.72
N PRO A 260 -44.87 19.42 -21.13
CA PRO A 260 -45.52 20.35 -20.21
C PRO A 260 -46.72 19.70 -19.51
N THR A 261 -46.57 19.40 -18.23
CA THR A 261 -47.70 19.11 -17.34
C THR A 261 -48.46 20.41 -17.07
N THR A 262 -49.67 20.49 -17.61
CA THR A 262 -50.70 21.46 -17.26
C THR A 262 -51.17 21.24 -15.83
N GLY A 263 -51.22 22.31 -15.02
CA GLY A 263 -52.14 22.41 -13.89
C GLY A 263 -51.51 22.70 -12.53
N GLU A 264 -52.05 23.76 -11.91
CA GLU A 264 -51.97 24.14 -10.49
C GLU A 264 -50.77 24.99 -10.04
N THR A 265 -51.04 26.30 -10.00
CA THR A 265 -50.23 27.35 -9.40
C THR A 265 -50.04 27.11 -7.88
N PRO A 266 -48.82 26.94 -7.37
CA PRO A 266 -48.59 26.88 -5.94
C PRO A 266 -48.68 28.28 -5.30
N PRO A 267 -49.12 28.40 -4.03
CA PRO A 267 -49.23 29.68 -3.34
C PRO A 267 -47.86 30.34 -3.09
N PRO A 268 -47.81 31.68 -2.99
CA PRO A 268 -46.55 32.41 -2.89
C PRO A 268 -45.79 32.07 -1.61
N LYS A 269 -44.52 31.69 -1.77
CA LYS A 269 -43.57 31.47 -0.67
C LYS A 269 -43.33 32.79 0.05
N THR A 270 -43.69 32.85 1.33
CA THR A 270 -43.36 33.95 2.23
C THR A 270 -41.84 34.06 2.40
N ALA A 271 -41.32 35.29 2.26
CA ALA A 271 -39.91 35.60 2.40
C ALA A 271 -39.40 35.23 3.81
N LYS A 272 -38.39 34.36 3.88
CA LYS A 272 -37.66 34.05 5.11
C LYS A 272 -36.94 35.32 5.59
N ALA A 273 -37.26 35.74 6.81
CA ALA A 273 -36.59 36.84 7.50
C ALA A 273 -35.08 36.57 7.65
N PRO A 274 -34.23 37.60 7.56
CA PRO A 274 -32.79 37.44 7.68
C PRO A 274 -32.39 36.94 9.07
N ARG A 275 -31.53 35.92 9.08
CA ARG A 275 -30.98 35.27 10.26
C ARG A 275 -30.17 36.30 11.06
N ARG A 276 -30.64 36.67 12.27
CA ARG A 276 -29.86 37.50 13.21
C ARG A 276 -28.60 36.76 13.61
N LEU A 277 -27.44 37.41 13.43
CA LEU A 277 -26.17 36.94 13.97
C LEU A 277 -26.22 36.99 15.51
N PRO A 278 -25.63 36.00 16.21
CA PRO A 278 -25.56 36.01 17.66
C PRO A 278 -24.71 37.20 18.17
N PRO A 279 -25.04 37.75 19.35
CA PRO A 279 -24.28 38.86 19.93
C PRO A 279 -22.86 38.42 20.27
N LYS A 280 -21.88 39.29 19.92
CA LYS A 280 -20.47 39.11 20.26
C LYS A 280 -20.31 39.10 21.78
N THR A 281 -19.74 38.03 22.31
CA THR A 281 -19.30 37.93 23.70
C THR A 281 -18.22 38.99 23.99
N PRO A 282 -18.30 39.71 25.13
CA PRO A 282 -17.30 40.71 25.49
C PRO A 282 -15.97 40.04 25.87
N VAL A 283 -14.91 40.49 25.20
CA VAL A 283 -13.52 40.13 25.51
C VAL A 283 -13.18 40.61 26.91
N ARG A 284 -12.85 39.66 27.80
CA ARG A 284 -12.45 39.91 29.18
C ARG A 284 -11.01 40.45 29.18
N ARG A 285 -10.85 41.74 29.49
CA ARG A 285 -9.56 42.40 29.71
C ARG A 285 -8.89 41.83 30.98
N PRO A 286 -7.62 41.39 30.94
CA PRO A 286 -6.88 41.11 32.16
C PRO A 286 -6.57 42.41 32.91
N ALA A 287 -6.75 42.37 34.23
CA ALA A 287 -6.47 43.45 35.15
C ALA A 287 -4.96 43.74 35.20
N GLY A 288 -4.62 45.03 35.20
CA GLY A 288 -3.25 45.51 35.32
C GLY A 288 -2.68 45.30 36.72
N THR A 289 -1.39 44.99 36.76
CA THR A 289 -0.54 45.17 37.94
C THR A 289 0.33 46.40 37.74
N ALA A 290 0.36 47.23 38.79
CA ALA A 290 0.99 48.53 38.85
C ALA A 290 2.51 48.46 38.99
N ALA A 291 3.12 49.61 38.68
CA ALA A 291 4.53 49.89 38.51
C ALA A 291 5.31 50.12 39.80
N THR A 292 6.62 49.83 39.73
CA THR A 292 7.76 50.65 40.17
C THR A 292 8.90 50.28 39.19
N GLY A 293 9.69 51.14 38.54
CA GLY A 293 10.17 52.49 38.83
C GLY A 293 11.69 52.39 38.91
N ASP A 294 12.43 52.75 37.83
CA ASP A 294 13.63 53.64 37.90
C ASP A 294 14.49 53.69 36.61
N SER A 295 14.69 54.93 36.15
CA SER A 295 15.87 55.56 35.51
C SER A 295 16.60 54.95 34.26
N ALA A 296 16.40 55.64 33.12
CA ALA A 296 17.31 56.22 32.09
C ALA A 296 18.81 55.76 31.92
N PRO A 297 19.53 56.12 30.81
CA PRO A 297 19.14 56.79 29.57
C PRO A 297 19.60 56.14 28.23
N ALA A 298 18.85 56.48 27.18
CA ALA A 298 19.20 56.70 25.77
C ALA A 298 20.55 56.20 25.19
N SER A 299 20.46 55.36 24.16
CA SER A 299 21.41 55.36 23.04
C SER A 299 20.67 55.14 21.70
N LYS A 300 20.66 56.20 20.88
CA LYS A 300 20.18 56.18 19.49
C LYS A 300 21.22 55.44 18.64
N LYS A 301 20.88 54.25 18.12
CA LYS A 301 21.60 53.65 16.97
C LYS A 301 20.76 53.79 15.71
N VAL A 302 21.28 54.58 14.80
CA VAL A 302 20.86 54.74 13.40
C VAL A 302 21.16 53.43 12.67
N VAL A 303 20.14 52.69 12.24
CA VAL A 303 20.30 51.55 11.33
C VAL A 303 20.11 52.05 9.90
N LYS A 304 21.23 52.13 9.16
CA LYS A 304 21.24 52.37 7.72
C LYS A 304 20.61 51.19 7.01
N ARG A 305 19.52 51.46 6.30
CA ARG A 305 18.84 50.57 5.36
C ARG A 305 19.71 50.41 4.11
N VAL A 306 20.42 49.29 3.98
CA VAL A 306 21.13 48.92 2.75
C VAL A 306 20.11 48.31 1.79
N GLN A 307 19.84 49.03 0.70
CA GLN A 307 19.08 48.52 -0.44
C GLN A 307 20.01 47.62 -1.26
N ALA A 308 19.70 46.31 -1.33
CA ALA A 308 20.32 45.40 -2.28
C ALA A 308 19.60 45.55 -3.64
N LYS A 309 20.39 45.83 -4.68
CA LYS A 309 19.99 45.87 -6.08
C LYS A 309 19.80 44.44 -6.61
N PRO A 310 18.82 44.17 -7.50
CA PRO A 310 18.68 42.88 -8.14
C PRO A 310 19.67 42.75 -9.30
N THR A 311 20.55 41.76 -9.26
CA THR A 311 21.35 41.33 -10.41
C THR A 311 20.61 40.25 -11.18
N ARG A 312 20.45 40.50 -12.47
CA ARG A 312 19.83 39.68 -13.50
C ARG A 312 20.96 38.96 -14.25
N GLY A 313 20.79 37.67 -14.55
CA GLY A 313 21.67 36.87 -15.42
C GLY A 313 22.19 35.62 -14.69
N GLY A 314 22.19 34.43 -15.26
CA GLY A 314 21.87 34.00 -16.61
C GLY A 314 21.66 32.49 -16.63
N ALA A 315 20.99 32.02 -17.69
CA ALA A 315 20.86 30.61 -18.01
C ALA A 315 22.24 30.04 -18.36
N ALA A 316 22.59 28.90 -17.76
CA ALA A 316 23.65 28.03 -18.22
C ALA A 316 23.19 26.59 -18.06
N THR A 317 22.96 25.95 -19.20
CA THR A 317 22.88 24.51 -19.41
C THR A 317 24.18 23.85 -18.96
N SER A 318 24.10 22.86 -18.07
CA SER A 318 25.18 21.90 -17.84
C SER A 318 24.64 20.50 -18.05
N ALA A 319 24.93 19.97 -19.23
CA ALA A 319 24.83 18.57 -19.58
C ALA A 319 26.11 17.84 -19.14
N GLY A 320 25.94 16.59 -18.70
CA GLY A 320 26.92 15.50 -18.80
C GLY A 320 28.10 15.59 -17.85
N GLY A 321 28.08 14.82 -16.76
CA GLY A 321 29.26 14.71 -15.92
C GLY A 321 29.24 13.73 -14.76
N GLU A 322 28.32 12.77 -14.65
CA GLU A 322 28.35 11.79 -13.56
C GLU A 322 27.75 10.49 -14.10
N ASP A 323 28.52 9.39 -14.19
CA ASP A 323 27.98 8.00 -14.17
C ASP A 323 29.04 6.88 -14.22
N GLU A 324 30.34 7.15 -14.46
CA GLU A 324 31.31 6.04 -14.53
C GLU A 324 31.60 5.37 -13.17
N ALA A 325 31.55 6.12 -12.06
CA ALA A 325 31.83 5.56 -10.73
C ALA A 325 30.71 4.63 -10.25
N GLY A 326 29.44 4.98 -10.49
CA GLY A 326 28.28 4.17 -10.10
C GLY A 326 28.07 2.93 -10.98
N GLU A 327 28.60 2.91 -12.20
CA GLU A 327 28.54 1.73 -13.08
C GLU A 327 29.54 0.65 -12.66
N VAL A 328 30.73 1.04 -12.20
CA VAL A 328 31.77 0.12 -11.73
C VAL A 328 31.34 -0.64 -10.46
N ASP A 329 30.69 0.04 -9.51
CA ASP A 329 30.19 -0.62 -8.30
C ASP A 329 29.00 -1.56 -8.61
N ARG A 330 28.08 -1.15 -9.49
CA ARG A 330 26.97 -2.01 -9.92
C ARG A 330 27.44 -3.28 -10.62
N LYS A 331 28.53 -3.22 -11.40
CA LYS A 331 29.12 -4.41 -12.05
C LYS A 331 29.76 -5.36 -11.04
N LYS A 332 30.56 -4.84 -10.11
CA LYS A 332 31.20 -5.66 -9.05
C LYS A 332 30.17 -6.38 -8.18
N ILE A 333 29.07 -5.72 -7.83
CA ILE A 333 28.04 -6.35 -7.00
C ILE A 333 27.30 -7.44 -7.80
N LYS A 334 26.95 -7.19 -9.07
CA LYS A 334 26.35 -8.21 -9.95
C LYS A 334 27.23 -9.46 -10.10
N ASP A 335 28.54 -9.30 -10.21
CA ASP A 335 29.47 -10.42 -10.37
C ASP A 335 29.61 -11.24 -9.06
N ARG A 336 29.68 -10.58 -7.89
CA ARG A 336 29.67 -11.28 -6.58
C ARG A 336 28.37 -12.06 -6.35
N LEU A 337 27.24 -11.55 -6.83
CA LEU A 337 25.93 -12.18 -6.68
C LEU A 337 25.79 -13.42 -7.58
N LYS A 338 26.26 -13.36 -8.83
CA LYS A 338 26.30 -14.53 -9.73
C LYS A 338 27.11 -15.68 -9.13
N ASP A 339 28.24 -15.39 -8.51
CA ASP A 339 29.06 -16.38 -7.82
C ASP A 339 28.34 -16.99 -6.61
N SER A 340 27.58 -16.20 -5.85
CA SER A 340 26.79 -16.70 -4.72
C SER A 340 25.67 -17.65 -5.19
N ILE A 341 24.94 -17.28 -6.24
CA ILE A 341 23.88 -18.11 -6.84
C ILE A 341 24.46 -19.42 -7.39
N ALA A 342 25.61 -19.36 -8.08
CA ALA A 342 26.27 -20.55 -8.62
C ALA A 342 26.72 -21.52 -7.51
N LYS A 343 27.28 -21.00 -6.41
CA LYS A 343 27.67 -21.81 -5.24
C LYS A 343 26.47 -22.46 -4.56
N ARG A 344 25.34 -21.74 -4.43
CA ARG A 344 24.10 -22.29 -3.85
C ARG A 344 23.47 -23.37 -4.74
N LYS A 345 23.51 -23.22 -6.07
CA LYS A 345 23.07 -24.27 -7.01
C LYS A 345 23.93 -25.54 -6.92
N GLN A 346 25.24 -25.40 -6.78
CA GLN A 346 26.15 -26.54 -6.58
C GLN A 346 25.96 -27.25 -5.23
N ALA A 347 25.45 -26.57 -4.21
CA ALA A 347 25.19 -27.19 -2.90
C ALA A 347 23.85 -27.94 -2.83
N ARG A 348 22.94 -27.71 -3.79
CA ARG A 348 21.59 -28.31 -3.85
C ARG A 348 21.47 -29.49 -4.82
N GLY A 349 22.44 -29.71 -5.70
CA GLY A 349 22.54 -30.88 -6.57
C GLY A 349 23.58 -31.84 -6.04
#